data_AF-A0A934Q9C4-F1
#
_entry.id   AF-A0A934Q9C4-F1
#
_cell.length_a   1.000
_cell.length_b   1.000
_cell.length_c   1.000
_cell.angle_alpha   90.00
_cell.angle_beta   90.00
_cell.angle_gamma   90.00
#
_symmetry.space_group_name_H-M   'P 1'
#
loop_
_entity.id
_entity.type
_entity.pdbx_description
1 polymer ?
#
loop_
_entity_poly.entity_id
_entity_poly.type
_entity_poly.pdbx_seq_one_letter_code
_entity_poly.pdbx_strand_id
1 'polypeptide(L)' 'MTKVVVANRLERDGKTYKGGDVVDVSPAEARDLLGLGKVREQGTEKGSAAPVKEAKNG' A
#
# COMPACT_ATOMS: atom_id res chain seq x y z
N MET A 1 8.66 -2.14 11.36
CA MET A 1 7.78 -1.64 10.29
C MET A 1 6.99 -2.81 9.73
N THR A 2 5.80 -2.56 9.20
CA THR A 2 4.86 -3.56 8.67
C THR A 2 4.48 -3.16 7.26
N LYS A 3 4.55 -4.10 6.32
CA LYS A 3 4.11 -3.87 4.94
C LYS A 3 2.64 -4.20 4.80
N VAL A 4 1.89 -3.27 4.25
CA VAL A 4 0.46 -3.42 3.98
C VAL A 4 0.15 -3.01 2.54
N VAL A 5 -0.88 -3.60 1.97
CA VAL A 5 -1.34 -3.33 0.60
C VAL A 5 -2.53 -2.40 0.65
N VAL A 6 -2.48 -1.26 -0.04
CA VAL A 6 -3.62 -0.32 -0.11
C VAL A 6 -4.79 -0.99 -0.83
N ALA A 7 -5.98 -0.96 -0.25
CA ALA A 7 -7.15 -1.63 -0.82
C ALA A 7 -7.72 -0.85 -2.03
N ASN A 8 -7.83 0.47 -1.93
CA ASN A 8 -8.47 1.32 -2.94
C ASN A 8 -7.69 2.62 -3.22
N ARG A 9 -7.81 3.63 -2.35
CA ARG A 9 -7.06 4.88 -2.42
C ARG A 9 -6.78 5.30 -1.00
N LEU A 10 -5.52 5.62 -0.72
CA LEU A 10 -5.09 6.07 0.59
C LEU A 10 -4.36 7.41 0.42
N GLU A 11 -4.83 8.44 1.10
CA GLU A 11 -4.14 9.72 1.19
C GLU A 11 -3.47 9.80 2.56
N ARG A 12 -2.14 9.87 2.57
CA ARG A 12 -1.32 9.82 3.77
C ARG A 12 -0.06 10.67 3.56
N ASP A 13 0.29 11.49 4.56
CA ASP A 13 1.48 12.37 4.50
C ASP A 13 1.53 13.27 3.24
N GLY A 14 0.37 13.72 2.77
CA GLY A 14 0.25 14.49 1.53
C GLY A 14 0.52 13.68 0.24
N LYS A 15 0.69 12.37 0.34
CA LYS A 15 0.83 11.44 -0.79
C LYS A 15 -0.45 10.66 -1.00
N THR A 16 -0.88 10.55 -2.25
CA THR A 16 -1.93 9.62 -2.66
C THR A 16 -1.29 8.31 -3.12
N TYR A 17 -1.72 7.20 -2.51
CA TYR A 17 -1.43 5.83 -2.90
C TYR A 17 -2.65 5.22 -3.59
N LYS A 18 -2.40 4.40 -4.61
CA LYS A 18 -3.44 3.68 -5.35
C LYS A 18 -3.62 2.27 -4.78
N GLY A 19 -4.73 1.65 -5.11
CA GLY A 19 -5.04 0.28 -4.72
C GLY A 19 -4.00 -0.66 -5.30
N GLY A 20 -3.49 -1.57 -4.47
CA GLY A 20 -2.37 -2.45 -4.82
C GLY A 20 -0.99 -1.90 -4.48
N ASP A 21 -0.86 -0.61 -4.14
CA ASP A 21 0.43 -0.08 -3.66
C ASP A 21 0.79 -0.72 -2.31
N VAL A 22 2.07 -1.13 -2.19
CA VAL A 22 2.64 -1.62 -0.93
C VAL A 22 3.24 -0.44 -0.20
N VAL A 23 2.76 -0.20 1.02
CA VAL A 23 3.27 0.85 1.91
C VAL A 23 3.84 0.23 3.17
N ASP A 24 4.94 0.81 3.63
CA ASP A 24 5.59 0.43 4.87
C ASP A 24 5.13 1.41 5.97
N VAL A 25 4.54 0.85 7.03
CA VAL A 25 3.89 1.62 8.10
C VAL A 25 4.32 1.08 9.46
N SER A 26 4.05 1.84 10.52
CA SER A 26 4.25 1.35 11.88
C SER A 26 3.21 0.26 12.22
N PRO A 27 3.53 -0.72 13.10
CA PRO A 27 2.58 -1.78 13.46
C PRO A 27 1.26 -1.26 14.04
N ALA A 28 1.30 -0.17 14.81
CA ALA A 28 0.11 0.47 15.34
C ALA A 28 -0.77 1.05 14.22
N GLU A 29 -0.15 1.71 13.24
CA GLU A 29 -0.84 2.30 12.11
C GLU A 29 -1.39 1.24 11.15
N ALA A 30 -0.66 0.14 10.93
CA ALA A 30 -1.15 -1.01 10.18
C ALA A 30 -2.48 -1.51 10.75
N ARG A 31 -2.58 -1.63 12.08
CA ARG A 31 -3.82 -2.09 12.73
C ARG A 31 -4.97 -1.10 12.59
N ASP A 32 -4.68 0.18 12.68
CA ASP A 32 -5.68 1.23 12.44
C ASP A 32 -6.20 1.16 10.99
N LEU A 33 -5.29 1.15 10.01
CA LEU A 33 -5.63 1.09 8.59
C LEU A 33 -6.34 -0.22 8.19
N LEU A 34 -5.99 -1.34 8.82
CA LEU A 34 -6.66 -2.63 8.65
C LEU A 34 -8.08 -2.57 9.23
N GLY A 35 -8.25 -2.01 10.43
CA GLY A 35 -9.56 -1.81 11.06
C GLY A 35 -10.48 -0.90 10.25
N LEU A 36 -9.91 0.10 9.57
CA LEU A 36 -10.63 0.99 8.66
C LEU A 36 -10.89 0.38 7.28
N GLY A 37 -10.37 -0.82 6.99
CA GLY A 37 -10.48 -1.46 5.68
C GLY A 37 -9.78 -0.69 4.55
N LYS A 38 -8.83 0.20 4.87
CA LYS A 38 -8.07 1.00 3.90
C LYS A 38 -6.90 0.24 3.31
N VAL A 39 -6.38 -0.74 4.05
CA VAL A 39 -5.27 -1.61 3.63
C VAL A 39 -5.60 -3.07 3.91
N ARG A 40 -4.80 -3.97 3.35
CA ARG A 40 -4.82 -5.42 3.56
C ARG A 40 -3.45 -5.88 3.99
N GLU A 41 -3.39 -6.96 4.77
CA GLU A 41 -2.10 -7.57 5.10
C GLU A 41 -1.43 -8.04 3.81
N GLN A 42 -0.13 -7.76 3.68
CA GLN A 42 0.63 -8.30 2.56
C GLN A 42 0.80 -9.81 2.79
N GLY A 43 -0.14 -10.60 2.26
CA GLY A 43 0.00 -12.04 2.21
C GLY A 43 1.35 -12.39 1.58
N THR A 44 2.07 -13.34 2.15
CA THR A 44 3.31 -13.92 1.58
C THR A 44 2.97 -14.79 0.36
N GLU A 45 2.10 -14.31 -0.51
CA GLU A 45 1.84 -14.90 -1.81
C GLU A 45 2.76 -14.21 -2.81
N LYS A 46 3.88 -14.90 -3.00
CA LYS A 46 4.87 -14.79 -4.07
C LYS A 46 4.22 -14.35 -5.40
N GLY A 47 4.14 -13.04 -5.65
CA GLY A 47 3.69 -12.53 -6.95
C GLY A 47 3.24 -11.08 -6.96
N SER A 48 4.09 -10.23 -7.53
CA SER A 48 3.68 -9.09 -8.37
C SER A 48 2.85 -7.98 -7.74
N ALA A 49 3.54 -6.99 -7.19
CA ALA A 49 3.22 -5.59 -7.47
C ALA A 49 4.53 -4.85 -7.70
N ALA A 50 5.10 -5.02 -8.91
CA ALA A 50 6.11 -4.10 -9.41
C ALA A 50 5.45 -2.71 -9.43
N PRO A 51 6.11 -1.64 -8.92
CA PRO A 51 5.61 -0.30 -9.16
C PRO A 51 5.64 -0.06 -10.66
N VAL A 52 4.47 -0.03 -11.30
CA VAL A 52 4.33 0.53 -12.65
C VAL A 52 4.56 2.04 -12.56
N LYS A 53 5.83 2.42 -12.46
CA LYS A 53 6.33 3.76 -12.80
C LYS A 53 7.48 3.61 -13.77
N GLU A 54 7.21 2.95 -14.89
CA GLU A 54 8.01 3.16 -16.09
C GLU A 54 7.10 3.50 -17.27
N ALA A 55 7.57 4.51 -18.01
CA ALA A 55 7.18 4.98 -19.34
C ALA A 55 6.01 5.96 -19.48
N LYS A 56 6.34 7.24 -19.68
CA LYS A 56 6.53 7.83 -21.03
C LYS A 56 7.14 9.24 -20.87
N ASN A 57 8.45 9.47 -21.03
CA ASN A 57 9.34 9.45 -22.21
C ASN A 57 8.99 10.50 -23.28
N GLY A 58 9.94 11.38 -23.60
CA GLY A 58 9.91 12.29 -24.76
C GLY A 58 10.18 13.74 -24.40
#